data_AF-A0A0Q6NZC5-F1
#
_entry.id   AF-A0A0Q6NZC5-F1
#
_cell.length_a   1.000
_cell.length_b   1.000
_cell.length_c   1.000
_cell.angle_alpha   90.00
_cell.angle_beta   90.00
_cell.angle_gamma   90.00
#
_symmetry.space_group_name_H-M   'P 1'
#
loop_
_entity.id
_entity.type
_entity.pdbx_description
1 polymer ?
#
loop_
_entity_poly.entity_id
_entity_poly.type
_entity_poly.pdbx_seq_one_letter_code
_entity_poly.pdbx_strand_id
1 'polypeptide(L)'
;MKRRSVLIGSAIVPLLPLSALGQEAPNCDPEEGGGGLITIEKMAKFSPRARSDLLEAIVKGWRHVIGEQIITPIRAQHFLAQIATETGGFARIDENLNYSAKRLRQVFKSRVTTADAERLQHRPQDIANHVYGGAFGRQQLGNTEPNDGWTYRGSGFMQLTGRDNFKRRGEKLGLNLVGDPEQVRKPDTGFKVATSFWAAVNANRPADADDLREVRRLINGGKNGLEEAGVWLARARRNFTNVPTTPEEADKFDPSELQAVKSTLEKLELLEPNPEESGNLADLIRALVKFRADEGFPILDVANLLPPQQLRALYDEDVLYALTDYQARLPE
;
A
#
# COMPACT_ATOMS: atom_id res chain seq x y z
N MET A 1 -3.57 7.90 16.06
CA MET A 1 -2.68 6.93 15.40
C MET A 1 -1.38 6.75 16.18
N LYS A 2 -1.10 5.56 16.71
CA LYS A 2 0.26 5.17 17.10
C LYS A 2 1.00 4.69 15.86
N ARG A 3 1.39 5.61 14.95
CA ARG A 3 2.39 5.31 13.91
C ARG A 3 3.76 5.35 14.59
N ARG A 4 4.26 4.18 15.02
CA ARG A 4 5.63 4.05 15.56
C ARG A 4 6.56 3.98 14.36
N SER A 5 7.47 4.94 14.26
CA SER A 5 8.61 4.85 13.36
C SER A 5 9.40 3.59 13.72
N VAL A 6 9.59 2.68 12.78
CA VAL A 6 10.50 1.56 12.98
C VAL A 6 11.92 2.14 12.94
N LEU A 7 12.51 2.38 14.12
CA LEU A 7 13.94 2.62 14.25
C LEU A 7 14.64 1.28 14.05
N ILE A 8 15.19 1.07 12.86
CA ILE A 8 15.90 -0.16 12.50
C ILE A 8 17.38 0.04 12.88
N GLY A 9 17.85 -0.75 13.85
CA GLY A 9 19.26 -0.84 14.21
C GLY A 9 20.10 -1.37 13.04
N SER A 10 21.30 -0.82 12.88
CA SER A 10 22.24 -1.18 11.83
C SER A 10 22.75 -2.61 12.05
N ALA A 11 22.20 -3.58 11.34
CA ALA A 11 22.80 -4.89 11.16
C ALA A 11 23.25 -5.01 9.69
N ILE A 12 24.56 -4.93 9.47
CA ILE A 12 25.17 -5.23 8.18
C ILE A 12 25.03 -6.74 7.98
N VAL A 13 24.07 -7.16 7.15
CA VAL A 13 23.98 -8.54 6.69
C VAL A 13 24.92 -8.68 5.49
N PRO A 14 25.87 -9.62 5.50
CA PRO A 14 26.76 -9.83 4.36
C PRO A 14 25.95 -10.29 3.14
N LEU A 15 26.20 -9.66 1.99
CA LEU A 15 25.75 -10.12 0.68
C LEU A 15 26.33 -11.51 0.43
N LEU A 16 25.50 -12.55 0.42
CA LEU A 16 25.90 -13.87 -0.06
C LEU A 16 26.08 -13.80 -1.59
N PRO A 17 27.20 -14.30 -2.13
CA PRO A 17 27.43 -14.31 -3.58
C PRO A 17 26.44 -15.23 -4.28
N LEU A 18 26.01 -14.80 -5.48
CA LEU A 18 24.97 -15.38 -6.33
C LEU A 18 25.23 -16.83 -6.80
N SER A 19 26.35 -17.45 -6.43
CA SER A 19 26.81 -18.74 -6.94
C SER A 19 26.46 -19.95 -6.08
N ALA A 20 25.71 -19.79 -4.98
CA ALA A 20 25.44 -20.86 -4.01
C ALA A 20 24.05 -21.54 -4.13
N LEU A 21 23.22 -21.14 -5.09
CA LEU A 21 21.92 -21.76 -5.34
C LEU A 21 21.87 -22.23 -6.79
N GLY A 22 22.29 -23.47 -7.02
CA GLY A 22 22.14 -24.16 -8.31
C GLY A 22 20.67 -24.46 -8.58
N GLN A 23 19.96 -23.46 -9.10
CA GLN A 23 18.72 -23.51 -9.88
C GLN A 23 18.40 -22.05 -10.25
N GLU A 24 18.31 -21.76 -11.55
CA GLU A 24 17.92 -20.43 -12.04
C GLU A 24 16.61 -20.01 -11.38
N ALA A 25 16.67 -19.02 -10.49
CA ALA A 25 15.49 -18.48 -9.84
C ALA A 25 14.53 -17.94 -10.93
N PRO A 26 13.22 -18.20 -10.86
CA PRO A 26 12.28 -17.71 -11.85
C PRO A 26 12.35 -16.18 -11.90
N ASN A 27 12.93 -15.69 -12.99
CA ASN A 27 13.45 -14.34 -13.07
C ASN A 27 12.29 -13.35 -13.14
N CYS A 28 12.17 -12.46 -12.16
CA CYS A 28 11.21 -11.33 -12.20
C CYS A 28 11.70 -10.19 -13.11
N ASP A 29 12.66 -10.45 -13.99
CA ASP A 29 13.21 -9.48 -14.94
C ASP A 29 12.11 -8.95 -15.86
N PRO A 30 12.07 -7.63 -16.11
CA PRO A 30 11.48 -7.10 -17.33
C PRO A 30 12.39 -7.51 -18.51
N GLU A 31 12.07 -8.60 -19.21
CA GLU A 31 12.81 -8.95 -20.43
C GLU A 31 12.75 -7.79 -21.44
N GLU A 32 13.90 -7.41 -22.01
CA GLU A 32 13.99 -6.43 -23.12
C GLU A 32 13.26 -7.01 -24.33
N GLY A 33 11.95 -6.74 -24.42
CA GLY A 33 11.03 -7.39 -25.35
C GLY A 33 9.59 -7.50 -24.84
N GLY A 34 9.33 -7.21 -23.55
CA GLY A 34 7.99 -7.22 -22.97
C GLY A 34 7.55 -8.55 -22.34
N GLY A 35 8.47 -9.52 -22.19
CA GLY A 35 8.22 -10.86 -21.64
C GLY A 35 8.30 -11.00 -20.12
N GLY A 36 8.55 -9.92 -19.38
CA GLY A 36 8.81 -9.99 -17.94
C GLY A 36 7.59 -10.18 -17.02
N LEU A 37 7.87 -10.51 -15.75
CA LEU A 37 6.82 -10.58 -14.73
C LEU A 37 6.17 -9.21 -14.49
N ILE A 38 6.98 -8.15 -14.52
CA ILE A 38 6.55 -6.76 -14.30
C ILE A 38 6.59 -5.98 -15.61
N THR A 39 5.42 -5.75 -16.19
CA THR A 39 5.24 -4.95 -17.42
C THR A 39 4.22 -3.86 -17.20
N ILE A 40 4.23 -2.82 -18.05
CA ILE A 40 3.22 -1.75 -18.00
C ILE A 40 1.81 -2.34 -18.15
N GLU A 41 1.62 -3.32 -19.04
CA GLU A 41 0.32 -3.97 -19.24
C GLU A 41 -0.18 -4.67 -17.98
N LYS A 42 0.67 -5.49 -17.33
CA LYS A 42 0.32 -6.17 -16.08
C LYS A 42 0.10 -5.18 -14.94
N MET A 43 0.89 -4.11 -14.87
CA MET A 43 0.70 -3.03 -13.89
C MET A 43 -0.60 -2.26 -14.10
N ALA A 44 -0.99 -1.98 -15.35
CA ALA A 44 -2.26 -1.34 -15.68
C ALA A 44 -3.45 -2.23 -15.35
N LYS A 45 -3.36 -3.55 -15.57
CA LYS A 45 -4.36 -4.52 -15.11
C LYS A 45 -4.41 -4.60 -13.58
N PHE A 46 -3.26 -4.59 -12.93
CA PHE A 46 -3.15 -4.59 -11.47
C PHE A 46 -3.75 -3.35 -10.84
N SER A 47 -3.57 -2.16 -11.42
CA SER A 47 -4.12 -0.91 -10.88
C SER A 47 -4.57 0.04 -12.00
N PRO A 48 -5.83 -0.10 -12.49
CA PRO A 48 -6.30 0.62 -13.69
C PRO A 48 -6.41 2.14 -13.57
N ARG A 49 -6.55 2.68 -12.35
CA ARG A 49 -6.61 4.12 -12.07
C ARG A 49 -5.24 4.69 -11.65
N ALA A 50 -4.18 3.89 -11.75
CA ALA A 50 -2.84 4.34 -11.43
C ALA A 50 -2.43 5.50 -12.33
N ARG A 51 -1.68 6.46 -11.76
CA ARG A 51 -1.00 7.47 -12.56
C ARG A 51 0.06 6.81 -13.42
N SER A 52 0.12 7.19 -14.69
CA SER A 52 1.07 6.62 -15.65
C SER A 52 2.53 6.83 -15.23
N ASP A 53 2.86 8.00 -14.68
CA ASP A 53 4.22 8.33 -14.22
C ASP A 53 4.70 7.41 -13.07
N LEU A 54 3.79 6.97 -12.19
CA LEU A 54 4.11 6.01 -11.13
C LEU A 54 4.32 4.60 -11.69
N LEU A 55 3.51 4.17 -12.65
CA LEU A 55 3.70 2.86 -13.30
C LEU A 55 5.01 2.82 -14.09
N GLU A 56 5.32 3.89 -14.82
CA GLU A 56 6.58 4.02 -15.54
C GLU A 56 7.79 3.95 -14.61
N ALA A 57 7.75 4.66 -13.47
CA ALA A 57 8.82 4.63 -12.49
C ALA A 57 9.04 3.22 -11.91
N ILE A 58 7.96 2.47 -11.65
CA ILE A 58 8.04 1.08 -11.17
C ILE A 58 8.73 0.20 -12.22
N VAL A 59 8.26 0.23 -13.47
CA VAL A 59 8.78 -0.65 -14.53
C VAL A 59 10.22 -0.29 -14.90
N LYS A 60 10.52 1.00 -15.13
CA LYS A 60 11.88 1.49 -15.45
C LYS A 60 12.84 1.24 -14.28
N GLY A 61 12.36 1.43 -13.06
CA GLY A 61 13.14 1.30 -11.84
C GLY A 61 13.31 -0.14 -11.33
N TRP A 62 12.67 -1.14 -11.95
CA TRP A 62 12.62 -2.50 -11.41
C TRP A 62 14.01 -3.15 -11.21
N ARG A 63 15.03 -2.73 -11.98
CA ARG A 63 16.42 -3.18 -11.74
C ARG A 63 16.91 -2.88 -10.32
N HIS A 64 16.42 -1.83 -9.66
CA HIS A 64 16.74 -1.54 -8.25
C HIS A 64 16.12 -2.55 -7.28
N VAL A 65 14.94 -3.08 -7.62
CA VAL A 65 14.19 -4.10 -6.84
C VAL A 65 14.97 -5.41 -6.79
N ILE A 66 15.59 -5.77 -7.91
CA ILE A 66 16.49 -6.92 -8.03
C ILE A 66 17.71 -6.76 -7.12
N GLY A 67 18.33 -5.58 -7.10
CA GLY A 67 19.49 -5.29 -6.25
C GLY A 67 19.25 -5.48 -4.75
N GLU A 68 17.98 -5.41 -4.31
CA GLU A 68 17.56 -5.68 -2.92
C GLU A 68 16.95 -7.09 -2.75
N GLN A 69 17.23 -7.99 -3.70
CA GLN A 69 16.82 -9.40 -3.71
C GLN A 69 15.30 -9.63 -3.76
N ILE A 70 14.50 -8.70 -4.28
CA ILE A 70 13.07 -8.90 -4.52
C ILE A 70 12.93 -9.54 -5.92
N ILE A 71 13.29 -10.82 -6.00
CA ILE A 71 13.49 -11.55 -7.27
C ILE A 71 12.57 -12.75 -7.47
N THR A 72 11.75 -13.08 -6.47
CA THR A 72 10.76 -14.16 -6.58
C THR A 72 9.36 -13.55 -6.80
N PRO A 73 8.44 -14.26 -7.49
CA PRO A 73 7.08 -13.76 -7.68
C PRO A 73 6.39 -13.38 -6.37
N ILE A 74 6.54 -14.20 -5.32
CA ILE A 74 5.94 -13.92 -4.01
C ILE A 74 6.49 -12.63 -3.37
N ARG A 75 7.81 -12.38 -3.44
CA ARG A 75 8.39 -11.12 -2.94
C ARG A 75 7.90 -9.91 -3.74
N ALA A 76 7.86 -10.03 -5.07
CA ALA A 76 7.37 -8.97 -5.95
C ALA A 76 5.89 -8.65 -5.67
N GLN A 77 5.05 -9.68 -5.52
CA GLN A 77 3.63 -9.53 -5.22
C GLN A 77 3.40 -8.84 -3.86
N HIS A 78 4.11 -9.25 -2.82
CA HIS A 78 4.03 -8.59 -1.50
C HIS A 78 4.53 -7.15 -1.55
N PHE A 79 5.66 -6.90 -2.24
CA PHE A 79 6.20 -5.54 -2.40
C PHE A 79 5.20 -4.62 -3.10
N LEU A 80 4.68 -5.03 -4.27
CA LEU A 80 3.69 -4.30 -5.06
C LEU A 80 2.40 -4.06 -4.27
N ALA A 81 1.93 -5.05 -3.51
CA ALA A 81 0.75 -4.91 -2.67
C ALA A 81 0.92 -3.83 -1.59
N GLN A 82 2.09 -3.78 -0.93
CA GLN A 82 2.36 -2.77 0.08
C GLN A 82 2.45 -1.37 -0.53
N ILE A 83 3.18 -1.19 -1.64
CA ILE A 83 3.27 0.13 -2.27
C ILE A 83 1.92 0.57 -2.87
N ALA A 84 1.11 -0.33 -3.40
CA ALA A 84 -0.25 -0.02 -3.84
C ALA A 84 -1.13 0.44 -2.66
N THR A 85 -1.03 -0.22 -1.51
CA THR A 85 -1.79 0.15 -0.30
C THR A 85 -1.42 1.55 0.20
N GLU A 86 -0.13 1.87 0.25
CA GLU A 86 0.35 3.19 0.72
C GLU A 86 0.01 4.33 -0.26
N THR A 87 -0.13 4.01 -1.54
CA THR A 87 -0.38 4.99 -2.62
C THR A 87 -1.83 5.04 -3.09
N GLY A 88 -2.74 4.28 -2.46
CA GLY A 88 -4.14 4.18 -2.91
C GLY A 88 -4.26 3.64 -4.33
N GLY A 89 -3.57 2.54 -4.64
CA GLY A 89 -3.50 1.97 -5.98
C GLY A 89 -2.69 2.82 -6.96
N PHE A 90 -1.60 3.46 -6.51
CA PHE A 90 -0.78 4.36 -7.30
C PHE A 90 -1.54 5.60 -7.81
N ALA A 91 -2.49 6.10 -7.04
CA ALA A 91 -3.17 7.37 -7.32
C ALA A 91 -2.39 8.56 -6.73
N ARG A 92 -1.60 8.34 -5.68
CA ARG A 92 -0.86 9.38 -4.94
C ARG A 92 0.54 8.91 -4.54
N ILE A 93 1.48 9.85 -4.40
CA ILE A 93 2.86 9.57 -3.95
C ILE A 93 3.21 10.29 -2.65
N ASP A 94 2.37 11.20 -2.17
CA ASP A 94 2.64 11.94 -0.94
C ASP A 94 1.36 12.36 -0.20
N GLU A 95 1.53 12.73 1.08
CA GLU A 95 0.44 13.29 1.88
C GLU A 95 0.35 14.82 1.71
N ASN A 96 -0.86 15.31 1.38
CA ASN A 96 -1.14 16.74 1.30
C ASN A 96 -1.44 17.37 2.68
N LEU A 97 -1.79 16.54 3.68
CA LEU A 97 -2.15 16.92 5.06
C LEU A 97 -3.23 18.00 5.18
N ASN A 98 -4.08 18.16 4.17
CA ASN A 98 -5.17 19.14 4.20
C ASN A 98 -6.43 18.49 4.79
N TYR A 99 -6.58 18.57 6.11
CA TYR A 99 -7.66 17.88 6.85
C TYR A 99 -8.59 18.85 7.58
N SER A 100 -9.88 18.50 7.64
CA SER A 100 -10.87 19.10 8.55
C SER A 100 -10.54 18.79 10.02
N ALA A 101 -11.13 19.52 10.97
CA ALA A 101 -10.96 19.26 12.39
C ALA A 101 -11.42 17.84 12.77
N LYS A 102 -12.58 17.41 12.25
CA LYS A 102 -13.12 16.06 12.46
C LYS A 102 -12.16 14.99 11.94
N ARG A 103 -11.64 15.18 10.72
CA ARG A 103 -10.68 14.26 10.10
C ARG A 103 -9.38 14.15 10.89
N LEU A 104 -8.83 15.28 11.35
CA LEU A 104 -7.64 15.30 12.20
C LEU A 104 -7.82 14.45 13.47
N ARG A 105 -9.00 14.51 14.10
CA ARG A 105 -9.31 13.73 15.30
C ARG A 105 -9.43 12.24 15.04
N GLN A 106 -9.88 11.84 13.85
CA GLN A 106 -9.93 10.43 13.45
C GLN A 106 -8.52 9.88 13.20
N VAL A 107 -7.73 10.57 12.36
CA VAL A 107 -6.41 10.10 11.93
C VAL A 107 -5.41 10.21 13.09
N PHE A 108 -5.29 11.38 13.71
CA PHE A 108 -4.25 11.69 14.68
C PHE A 108 -4.76 11.77 16.12
N LYS A 109 -5.76 10.94 16.49
CA LYS A 109 -6.41 10.93 17.82
C LYS A 109 -5.50 11.06 19.04
N SER A 110 -4.30 10.47 18.97
CA SER A 110 -3.29 10.43 20.05
C SER A 110 -2.31 11.60 20.07
N ARG A 111 -2.29 12.45 19.03
CA ARG A 111 -1.37 13.59 18.89
C ARG A 111 -2.07 14.94 18.71
N VAL A 112 -3.32 14.93 18.28
CA VAL A 112 -4.11 16.14 18.02
C VAL A 112 -5.30 16.16 18.96
N THR A 113 -5.37 17.14 19.87
CA THR A 113 -6.55 17.36 20.73
C THR A 113 -7.70 17.99 19.93
N THR A 114 -8.90 18.09 20.51
CA THR A 114 -10.02 18.80 19.84
C THR A 114 -9.68 20.28 19.61
N ALA A 115 -9.05 20.94 20.59
CA ALA A 115 -8.61 22.33 20.44
C ALA A 115 -7.54 22.48 19.35
N ASP A 116 -6.59 21.54 19.27
CA ASP A 116 -5.60 21.54 18.18
C ASP A 116 -6.27 21.35 16.82
N ALA A 117 -7.24 20.44 16.72
CA ALA A 117 -7.93 20.15 15.46
C ALA A 117 -8.64 21.38 14.90
N GLU A 118 -9.37 22.13 15.74
CA GLU A 118 -10.03 23.37 15.32
C GLU A 118 -9.05 24.44 14.87
N ARG A 119 -7.91 24.56 15.57
CA ARG A 119 -6.87 25.54 15.25
C ARG A 119 -6.10 25.20 13.97
N LEU A 120 -5.90 23.90 13.71
CA LEU A 120 -5.00 23.41 12.65
C LEU A 120 -5.73 23.03 11.36
N GLN A 121 -7.05 22.89 11.37
CA GLN A 121 -7.80 22.46 10.18
C GLN A 121 -7.44 23.29 8.94
N HIS A 122 -7.28 22.61 7.82
CA HIS A 122 -6.89 23.20 6.53
C HIS A 122 -5.55 23.96 6.52
N ARG A 123 -4.65 23.68 7.48
CA ARG A 123 -3.29 24.25 7.55
C ARG A 123 -2.25 23.15 7.48
N PRO A 124 -1.94 22.61 6.28
CA PRO A 124 -1.19 21.37 6.13
C PRO A 124 0.23 21.42 6.72
N GLN A 125 0.94 22.54 6.57
CA GLN A 125 2.27 22.72 7.18
C GLN A 125 2.20 22.73 8.71
N ASP A 126 1.23 23.45 9.29
CA ASP A 126 1.05 23.50 10.74
C ASP A 126 0.62 22.14 11.29
N ILE A 127 -0.25 21.41 10.56
CA ILE A 127 -0.64 20.04 10.88
C ILE A 127 0.60 19.14 10.91
N ALA A 128 1.45 19.20 9.88
CA ALA A 128 2.64 18.37 9.79
C ALA A 128 3.62 18.65 10.93
N ASN A 129 3.90 19.93 11.20
CA ASN A 129 4.79 20.36 12.27
C ASN A 129 4.24 19.98 13.65
N HIS A 130 2.92 20.03 13.85
CA HIS A 130 2.28 19.57 15.08
C HIS A 130 2.36 18.05 15.26
N VAL A 131 2.06 17.29 14.20
CA VAL A 131 1.96 15.82 14.26
C VAL A 131 3.32 15.13 14.28
N TYR A 132 4.31 15.68 13.58
CA TYR A 132 5.63 15.09 13.36
C TYR A 132 6.77 15.87 14.01
N GLY A 133 6.51 17.02 14.65
CA GLY A 133 7.50 17.80 15.40
C GLY A 133 7.46 17.53 16.92
N GLY A 134 7.97 18.51 17.69
CA GLY A 134 7.97 18.47 19.15
C GLY A 134 8.82 17.34 19.74
N ALA A 135 8.52 16.95 20.98
CA ALA A 135 9.26 15.87 21.67
C ALA A 135 9.17 14.53 20.95
N PHE A 136 7.98 14.20 20.42
CA PHE A 136 7.76 12.99 19.63
C PHE A 136 8.65 13.00 18.37
N GLY A 137 8.59 14.07 17.58
CA GLY A 137 9.37 14.21 16.35
C GLY A 137 10.86 14.08 16.59
N ARG A 138 11.37 14.75 17.64
CA ARG A 138 12.77 14.68 18.01
C ARG A 138 13.22 13.27 18.37
N GLN A 139 12.42 12.54 19.16
CA GLN A 139 12.78 11.20 19.65
C GLN A 139 12.59 10.09 18.61
N GLN A 140 11.57 10.21 17.74
CA GLN A 140 11.12 9.10 16.89
C GLN A 140 11.41 9.32 15.40
N LEU A 141 11.65 10.56 14.99
CA LEU A 141 11.81 10.96 13.59
C LEU A 141 13.11 11.73 13.32
N GLY A 142 13.88 12.07 14.36
CA GLY A 142 15.04 12.95 14.25
C GLY A 142 14.67 14.39 13.86
N ASN A 143 13.41 14.78 13.99
CA ASN A 143 12.94 16.11 13.63
C ASN A 143 13.34 17.11 14.72
N THR A 144 14.39 17.89 14.48
CA THR A 144 14.99 18.83 15.44
C THR A 144 14.66 20.29 15.13
N GLU A 145 14.39 20.61 13.86
CA GLU A 145 14.11 21.97 13.41
C GLU A 145 12.60 22.28 13.40
N PRO A 146 12.20 23.56 13.52
CA PRO A 146 10.80 23.95 13.64
C PRO A 146 9.89 23.45 12.50
N ASN A 147 10.43 23.34 11.28
CA ASN A 147 9.68 22.93 10.08
C ASN A 147 9.90 21.47 9.65
N ASP A 148 10.64 20.68 10.43
CA ASP A 148 10.98 19.31 10.03
C ASP A 148 9.76 18.40 9.85
N GLY A 149 8.68 18.68 10.59
CA GLY A 149 7.45 17.91 10.44
C GLY A 149 6.86 18.03 9.04
N TRP A 150 6.87 19.23 8.45
CA TRP A 150 6.46 19.46 7.07
C TRP A 150 7.51 19.03 6.05
N THR A 151 8.77 19.38 6.28
CA THR A 151 9.88 19.09 5.36
C THR A 151 10.07 17.58 5.14
N TYR A 152 9.95 16.78 6.21
CA TYR A 152 10.10 15.33 6.18
C TYR A 152 8.79 14.59 6.46
N ARG A 153 7.65 15.15 6.03
CA ARG A 153 6.35 14.49 6.06
C ARG A 153 6.32 13.25 5.15
N GLY A 154 5.31 12.39 5.32
CA GLY A 154 5.12 11.17 4.53
C GLY A 154 5.30 11.38 3.03
N SER A 155 6.22 10.63 2.44
CA SER A 155 6.62 10.81 1.03
C SER A 155 6.96 9.49 0.35
N GLY A 156 6.70 9.41 -0.95
CA GLY A 156 7.06 8.28 -1.79
C GLY A 156 6.11 7.08 -1.62
N PHE A 157 6.44 6.01 -2.34
CA PHE A 157 5.65 4.77 -2.43
C PHE A 157 5.48 4.02 -1.10
N MET A 158 6.30 4.31 -0.09
CA MET A 158 6.22 3.71 1.25
C MET A 158 6.07 4.75 2.38
N GLN A 159 5.64 5.98 2.05
CA GLN A 159 5.36 7.03 3.04
C GLN A 159 6.52 7.26 4.02
N LEU A 160 7.74 7.40 3.50
CA LEU A 160 8.94 7.71 4.29
C LEU A 160 8.70 9.00 5.07
N THR A 161 8.90 8.97 6.39
CA THR A 161 8.61 10.10 7.29
C THR A 161 9.77 10.29 8.27
N GLY A 162 10.15 11.54 8.51
CA GLY A 162 11.16 11.96 9.50
C GLY A 162 12.56 12.13 8.94
N ARG A 163 13.25 13.19 9.39
CA ARG A 163 14.62 13.56 9.00
C ARG A 163 15.58 12.38 9.05
N ASP A 164 15.52 11.59 10.11
CA ASP A 164 16.37 10.42 10.32
C ASP A 164 16.20 9.36 9.23
N ASN A 165 14.97 9.13 8.79
CA ASN A 165 14.68 8.17 7.73
C ASN A 165 15.17 8.69 6.38
N PHE A 166 14.94 9.97 6.07
CA PHE A 166 15.48 10.61 4.87
C PHE A 166 17.01 10.54 4.84
N LYS A 167 17.67 10.83 5.96
CA LYS A 167 19.13 10.73 6.10
C LYS A 167 19.62 9.31 5.81
N ARG A 168 19.11 8.31 6.53
CA ARG A 168 19.57 6.91 6.38
C ARG A 168 19.36 6.35 4.96
N ARG A 169 18.22 6.67 4.33
CA ARG A 169 17.94 6.22 2.96
C ARG A 169 18.77 6.98 1.94
N GLY A 170 18.97 8.27 2.15
CA GLY A 170 19.86 9.10 1.33
C GLY A 170 21.29 8.56 1.33
N GLU A 171 21.84 8.29 2.51
CA GLU A 171 23.18 7.70 2.67
C GLU A 171 23.31 6.34 1.96
N LYS A 172 22.32 5.44 2.13
CA LYS A 172 22.30 4.13 1.46
C LYS A 172 22.25 4.24 -0.07
N LEU A 173 21.55 5.25 -0.60
CA LEU A 173 21.34 5.44 -2.03
C LEU A 173 22.34 6.41 -2.68
N GLY A 174 23.21 7.06 -1.91
CA GLY A 174 24.08 8.14 -2.41
C GLY A 174 23.31 9.40 -2.82
N LEU A 175 22.16 9.68 -2.20
CA LEU A 175 21.29 10.81 -2.51
C LEU A 175 21.26 11.82 -1.34
N ASN A 176 21.27 13.12 -1.65
CA ASN A 176 21.12 14.17 -0.64
C ASN A 176 19.65 14.43 -0.27
N LEU A 177 18.98 13.43 0.34
CA LEU A 177 17.57 13.54 0.72
C LEU A 177 17.32 14.46 1.92
N VAL A 178 18.36 14.79 2.70
CA VAL A 178 18.24 15.76 3.81
C VAL A 178 18.21 17.18 3.26
N GLY A 179 19.07 17.50 2.29
CA GLY A 179 19.14 18.81 1.65
C GLY A 179 18.07 19.03 0.58
N ASP A 180 17.57 17.96 -0.06
CA ASP A 180 16.50 18.02 -1.06
C ASP A 180 15.49 16.86 -0.86
N PRO A 181 14.61 16.96 0.16
CA PRO A 181 13.62 15.92 0.48
C PRO A 181 12.53 15.76 -0.58
N GLU A 182 12.30 16.78 -1.41
CA GLU A 182 11.30 16.72 -2.49
C GLU A 182 11.62 15.65 -3.54
N GLN A 183 12.88 15.20 -3.62
CA GLN A 183 13.24 14.05 -4.46
C GLN A 183 12.41 12.80 -4.13
N VAL A 184 12.08 12.54 -2.87
CA VAL A 184 11.30 11.35 -2.48
C VAL A 184 9.88 11.37 -3.04
N ARG A 185 9.34 12.56 -3.36
CA ARG A 185 8.02 12.74 -3.98
C ARG A 185 8.06 12.62 -5.50
N LYS A 186 9.25 12.52 -6.11
CA LYS A 186 9.39 12.26 -7.55
C LYS A 186 9.27 10.76 -7.80
N PRO A 187 8.50 10.30 -8.80
CA PRO A 187 8.26 8.87 -9.04
C PRO A 187 9.53 8.01 -9.02
N ASP A 188 10.54 8.35 -9.84
CA ASP A 188 11.75 7.53 -9.97
C ASP A 188 12.56 7.41 -8.67
N THR A 189 12.72 8.52 -7.94
CA THR A 189 13.50 8.50 -6.70
C THR A 189 12.69 7.93 -5.54
N GLY A 190 11.39 8.25 -5.48
CA GLY A 190 10.47 7.68 -4.50
C GLY A 190 10.40 6.15 -4.60
N PHE A 191 10.47 5.59 -5.82
CA PHE A 191 10.50 4.15 -6.01
C PHE A 191 11.79 3.53 -5.46
N LYS A 192 12.97 4.08 -5.80
CA LYS A 192 14.26 3.64 -5.24
C LYS A 192 14.28 3.69 -3.71
N VAL A 193 13.72 4.75 -3.14
CA VAL A 193 13.61 4.93 -1.69
C VAL A 193 12.71 3.86 -1.06
N ALA A 194 11.58 3.53 -1.69
CA ALA A 194 10.71 2.45 -1.23
C ALA A 194 11.39 1.08 -1.28
N THR A 195 12.12 0.77 -2.35
CA THR A 195 12.91 -0.46 -2.43
C THR A 195 13.96 -0.53 -1.31
N SER A 196 14.67 0.58 -1.06
CA SER A 196 15.66 0.67 0.02
C SER A 196 15.02 0.52 1.41
N PHE A 197 13.81 1.03 1.59
CA PHE A 197 13.06 0.89 2.84
C PHE A 197 12.62 -0.55 3.08
N TRP A 198 12.07 -1.22 2.06
CA TRP A 198 11.71 -2.65 2.11
C TRP A 198 12.88 -3.53 2.56
N ALA A 199 14.06 -3.30 1.97
CA ALA A 199 15.29 -4.00 2.35
C ALA A 199 15.68 -3.72 3.79
N ALA A 200 15.61 -2.47 4.22
CA ALA A 200 15.97 -2.07 5.59
C ALA A 200 15.12 -2.78 6.64
N VAL A 201 13.81 -2.95 6.41
CA VAL A 201 12.93 -3.65 7.36
C VAL A 201 12.99 -5.18 7.25
N ASN A 202 13.84 -5.72 6.36
CA ASN A 202 13.97 -7.16 6.08
C ASN A 202 12.62 -7.81 5.72
N ALA A 203 11.82 -7.14 4.87
CA ALA A 203 10.49 -7.61 4.51
C ALA A 203 10.50 -8.82 3.55
N ASN A 204 11.64 -9.16 2.94
CA ASN A 204 11.79 -10.40 2.16
C ASN A 204 11.48 -11.65 2.99
N ARG A 205 11.99 -11.75 4.22
CA ARG A 205 11.81 -12.93 5.07
C ARG A 205 10.33 -13.25 5.35
N PRO A 206 9.50 -12.31 5.85
CA PRO A 206 8.08 -12.59 6.02
C PRO A 206 7.32 -12.72 4.69
N ALA A 207 7.75 -12.05 3.61
CA ALA A 207 7.14 -12.26 2.29
C ALA A 207 7.37 -13.69 1.77
N ASP A 208 8.55 -14.27 1.98
CA ASP A 208 8.82 -15.68 1.62
C ASP A 208 7.97 -16.67 2.42
N ALA A 209 7.63 -16.31 3.66
CA ALA A 209 6.73 -17.07 4.52
C ALA A 209 5.23 -16.78 4.23
N ASP A 210 4.95 -15.94 3.21
CA ASP A 210 3.63 -15.44 2.86
C ASP A 210 2.89 -14.72 4.03
N ASP A 211 3.64 -14.17 4.98
CA ASP A 211 3.12 -13.53 6.17
C ASP A 211 2.82 -12.04 5.92
N LEU A 212 1.68 -11.78 5.28
CA LEU A 212 1.18 -10.42 5.03
C LEU A 212 1.07 -9.59 6.31
N ARG A 213 0.73 -10.21 7.45
CA ARG A 213 0.54 -9.49 8.72
C ARG A 213 1.87 -8.95 9.22
N GLU A 214 2.92 -9.75 9.17
CA GLU A 214 4.25 -9.33 9.57
C GLU A 214 4.85 -8.32 8.57
N VAL A 215 4.69 -8.55 7.25
CA VAL A 215 5.08 -7.56 6.23
C VAL A 215 4.42 -6.20 6.53
N ARG A 216 3.09 -6.19 6.76
CA ARG A 216 2.35 -4.96 7.06
C ARG A 216 2.83 -4.28 8.34
N ARG A 217 3.09 -5.06 9.39
CA ARG A 217 3.60 -4.55 10.67
C ARG A 217 4.95 -3.87 10.49
N LEU A 218 5.85 -4.45 9.68
CA LEU A 218 7.16 -3.87 9.39
C LEU A 218 7.07 -2.58 8.59
N ILE A 219 6.16 -2.49 7.61
CA ILE A 219 6.00 -1.31 6.77
C ILE A 219 5.30 -0.16 7.50
N ASN A 220 4.17 -0.41 8.17
CA ASN A 220 3.35 0.65 8.78
C ASN A 220 3.63 0.86 10.28
N GLY A 221 4.39 -0.03 10.92
CA GLY A 221 4.56 -0.07 12.38
C GLY A 221 3.32 -0.60 13.13
N GLY A 222 2.39 -1.26 12.43
CA GLY A 222 1.13 -1.77 12.99
C GLY A 222 0.27 -2.49 11.95
N LYS A 223 -1.02 -2.73 12.27
CA LYS A 223 -1.97 -3.44 11.40
C LYS A 223 -2.85 -2.52 10.53
N ASN A 224 -2.59 -1.21 10.51
CA ASN A 224 -3.42 -0.28 9.75
C ASN A 224 -3.29 -0.57 8.24
N GLY A 225 -4.38 -0.71 7.51
CA GLY A 225 -4.33 -1.04 6.09
C GLY A 225 -4.07 -2.52 5.78
N LEU A 226 -4.19 -3.42 6.77
CA LEU A 226 -3.91 -4.84 6.58
C LEU A 226 -4.90 -5.51 5.62
N GLU A 227 -6.19 -5.24 5.81
CA GLU A 227 -7.26 -5.81 5.00
C GLU A 227 -7.15 -5.29 3.55
N GLU A 228 -6.89 -4.00 3.39
CA GLU A 228 -6.65 -3.35 2.11
C GLU A 228 -5.41 -3.94 1.41
N ALA A 229 -4.31 -4.17 2.14
CA ALA A 229 -3.14 -4.85 1.59
C ALA A 229 -3.40 -6.31 1.19
N GLY A 230 -4.35 -6.98 1.85
CA GLY A 230 -4.80 -8.32 1.46
C GLY A 230 -5.48 -8.33 0.10
N VAL A 231 -6.33 -7.34 -0.17
CA VAL A 231 -6.97 -7.18 -1.48
C VAL A 231 -5.92 -6.94 -2.56
N TRP A 232 -4.98 -6.02 -2.32
CA TRP A 232 -3.89 -5.77 -3.26
C TRP A 232 -2.97 -6.99 -3.45
N LEU A 233 -2.70 -7.78 -2.41
CA LEU A 233 -1.89 -8.99 -2.54
C LEU A 233 -2.57 -10.06 -3.38
N ALA A 234 -3.87 -10.28 -3.18
CA ALA A 234 -4.63 -11.22 -3.99
C ALA A 234 -4.64 -10.81 -5.47
N ARG A 235 -4.84 -9.51 -5.74
CA ARG A 235 -4.77 -8.96 -7.09
C ARG A 235 -3.37 -9.05 -7.70
N ALA A 236 -2.32 -8.87 -6.89
CA ALA A 236 -0.94 -9.05 -7.33
C ALA A 236 -0.65 -10.51 -7.73
N ARG A 237 -1.15 -11.49 -6.98
CA ARG A 237 -1.01 -12.93 -7.30
C ARG A 237 -1.62 -13.30 -8.64
N ARG A 238 -2.77 -12.72 -8.96
CA ARG A 238 -3.46 -12.92 -10.24
C ARG A 238 -2.69 -12.32 -11.42
N ASN A 239 -2.09 -11.15 -11.26
CA ASN A 239 -1.49 -10.40 -12.38
C ASN A 239 0.00 -10.66 -12.57
N PHE A 240 0.72 -10.96 -11.49
CA PHE A 240 2.17 -11.15 -11.48
C PHE A 240 2.51 -12.61 -11.21
N THR A 241 2.05 -13.48 -12.11
CA THR A 241 2.39 -14.91 -12.16
C THR A 241 3.20 -15.24 -13.41
N ASN A 242 4.01 -16.30 -13.30
CA ASN A 242 4.74 -16.90 -14.42
C ASN A 242 3.92 -18.00 -15.13
N VAL A 243 2.73 -18.30 -14.61
CA VAL A 243 1.82 -19.29 -15.21
C VAL A 243 0.88 -18.55 -16.16
N PRO A 244 0.87 -18.88 -17.46
CA PRO A 244 -0.14 -18.37 -18.38
C PRO A 244 -1.53 -18.73 -17.85
N THR A 245 -2.41 -17.75 -17.76
CA THR A 245 -3.78 -17.92 -17.28
C THR A 245 -4.72 -17.67 -18.45
N THR A 246 -5.71 -18.53 -18.69
CA THR A 246 -6.69 -18.27 -19.76
C THR A 246 -7.57 -17.07 -19.38
N PRO A 247 -8.25 -16.41 -20.34
CA PRO A 247 -9.24 -15.39 -20.02
C PRO A 247 -10.31 -15.87 -19.03
N GLU A 248 -10.80 -17.10 -19.17
CA GLU A 248 -11.79 -17.66 -18.23
C GLU A 248 -11.22 -17.89 -16.83
N GLU A 249 -9.98 -18.36 -16.72
CA GLU A 249 -9.31 -18.55 -15.42
C GLU A 249 -8.96 -17.21 -14.78
N ALA A 250 -8.59 -16.22 -15.58
CA ALA A 250 -8.36 -14.87 -15.12
C ALA A 250 -9.66 -14.31 -14.56
N ASP A 251 -10.82 -14.54 -15.20
CA ASP A 251 -12.11 -13.99 -14.73
C ASP A 251 -12.70 -14.70 -13.50
N LYS A 252 -12.13 -15.81 -13.04
CA LYS A 252 -12.53 -16.42 -11.76
C LYS A 252 -12.14 -15.53 -10.59
N PHE A 253 -13.06 -15.41 -9.64
CA PHE A 253 -12.76 -14.73 -8.39
C PHE A 253 -11.80 -15.58 -7.56
N ASP A 254 -10.65 -15.01 -7.21
CA ASP A 254 -9.65 -15.72 -6.42
C ASP A 254 -10.16 -15.91 -4.97
N PRO A 255 -10.06 -17.12 -4.37
CA PRO A 255 -10.51 -17.34 -3.00
C PRO A 255 -9.84 -16.45 -1.95
N SER A 256 -8.58 -16.06 -2.16
CA SER A 256 -7.88 -15.13 -1.26
C SER A 256 -8.35 -13.70 -1.45
N GLU A 257 -8.72 -13.30 -2.68
CA GLU A 257 -9.37 -12.01 -2.96
C GLU A 257 -10.74 -11.94 -2.30
N LEU A 258 -11.56 -12.99 -2.44
CA LEU A 258 -12.85 -13.15 -1.75
C LEU A 258 -12.72 -12.95 -0.24
N GLN A 259 -11.77 -13.67 0.37
CA GLN A 259 -11.55 -13.59 1.80
C GLN A 259 -11.06 -12.19 2.23
N ALA A 260 -10.21 -11.53 1.43
CA ALA A 260 -9.73 -10.19 1.72
C ALA A 260 -10.84 -9.13 1.61
N VAL A 261 -11.69 -9.22 0.58
CA VAL A 261 -12.87 -8.36 0.42
C VAL A 261 -13.83 -8.57 1.59
N LYS A 262 -14.10 -9.82 1.95
CA LYS A 262 -14.95 -10.16 3.11
C LYS A 262 -14.40 -9.53 4.39
N SER A 263 -13.12 -9.73 4.71
CA SER A 263 -12.52 -9.15 5.91
C SER A 263 -12.51 -7.62 5.90
N THR A 264 -12.47 -7.00 4.73
CA THR A 264 -12.62 -5.54 4.61
C THR A 264 -14.05 -5.10 4.94
N LEU A 265 -15.06 -5.79 4.42
CA LEU A 265 -16.47 -5.49 4.69
C LEU A 265 -16.88 -5.79 6.14
N GLU A 266 -16.34 -6.84 6.76
CA GLU A 266 -16.50 -7.13 8.19
C GLU A 266 -15.97 -5.98 9.05
N LYS A 267 -14.79 -5.45 8.72
CA LYS A 267 -14.19 -4.30 9.40
C LYS A 267 -14.99 -3.01 9.23
N LEU A 268 -15.78 -2.90 8.15
CA LEU A 268 -16.72 -1.81 7.93
C LEU A 268 -18.07 -2.04 8.62
N GLU A 269 -18.24 -3.15 9.34
CA GLU A 269 -19.50 -3.52 10.00
C GLU A 269 -20.68 -3.67 9.02
N LEU A 270 -20.39 -4.03 7.76
CA LEU A 270 -21.39 -4.22 6.70
C LEU A 270 -21.81 -5.69 6.49
N LEU A 271 -21.13 -6.61 7.16
CA LEU A 271 -21.38 -8.04 7.07
C LEU A 271 -22.23 -8.48 8.26
N GLU A 272 -23.55 -8.53 8.06
CA GLU A 272 -24.50 -9.07 9.04
C GLU A 272 -24.89 -10.51 8.64
N PRO A 273 -24.65 -11.52 9.51
CA PRO A 273 -25.06 -12.90 9.21
C PRO A 273 -26.59 -12.99 9.17
N ASN A 274 -27.15 -13.48 8.06
CA ASN A 274 -28.59 -13.78 8.01
C ASN A 274 -28.85 -15.22 8.53
N PRO A 275 -29.58 -15.40 9.64
CA PRO A 275 -29.90 -16.74 10.15
C PRO A 275 -30.80 -17.56 9.22
N GLU A 276 -31.52 -16.94 8.28
CA GLU A 276 -32.44 -17.63 7.35
C GLU A 276 -31.76 -18.08 6.05
N GLU A 277 -30.61 -17.50 5.69
CA GLU A 277 -29.81 -17.89 4.52
C GLU A 277 -28.36 -18.17 4.94
N SER A 278 -28.05 -19.44 5.21
CA SER A 278 -26.71 -19.86 5.63
C SER A 278 -25.78 -20.05 4.44
N GLY A 279 -25.10 -18.97 4.05
CA GLY A 279 -24.08 -19.04 3.00
C GLY A 279 -23.15 -17.85 2.99
N ASN A 280 -21.85 -18.11 3.22
CA ASN A 280 -20.77 -17.11 3.21
C ASN A 280 -20.78 -16.23 1.94
N LEU A 281 -21.20 -16.78 0.79
CA LEU A 281 -21.29 -16.05 -0.47
C LEU A 281 -22.52 -15.13 -0.56
N ALA A 282 -23.67 -15.55 -0.02
CA ALA A 282 -24.89 -14.74 -0.03
C ALA A 282 -24.74 -13.52 0.91
N ASP A 283 -24.12 -13.72 2.08
CA ASP A 283 -23.75 -12.63 3.01
C ASP A 283 -22.84 -11.60 2.33
N LEU A 284 -21.84 -12.08 1.58
CA LEU A 284 -20.91 -11.23 0.85
C LEU A 284 -21.61 -10.40 -0.24
N ILE A 285 -22.51 -11.03 -1.02
CA ILE A 285 -23.29 -10.35 -2.05
C ILE A 285 -24.16 -9.24 -1.44
N ARG A 286 -24.86 -9.52 -0.33
CA ARG A 286 -25.62 -8.50 0.41
C ARG A 286 -24.75 -7.37 0.90
N ALA A 287 -23.61 -7.68 1.52
CA ALA A 287 -22.68 -6.68 2.03
C ALA A 287 -22.15 -5.77 0.91
N LEU A 288 -21.89 -6.32 -0.29
CA LEU A 288 -21.49 -5.54 -1.46
C LEU A 288 -22.62 -4.67 -1.99
N VAL A 289 -23.87 -5.16 -2.05
CA VAL A 289 -25.03 -4.33 -2.42
C VAL A 289 -25.18 -3.16 -1.45
N LYS A 290 -25.09 -3.42 -0.15
CA LYS A 290 -25.17 -2.39 0.88
C LYS A 290 -24.02 -1.39 0.77
N PHE A 291 -22.78 -1.87 0.64
CA PHE A 291 -21.61 -1.02 0.44
C PHE A 291 -21.79 -0.10 -0.78
N ARG A 292 -22.28 -0.66 -1.90
CA ARG A 292 -22.53 0.12 -3.11
C ARG A 292 -23.54 1.25 -2.87
N ALA A 293 -24.62 0.96 -2.16
CA ALA A 293 -25.64 1.95 -1.82
C ALA A 293 -25.10 3.03 -0.86
N ASP A 294 -24.38 2.63 0.19
CA ASP A 294 -23.82 3.55 1.18
C ASP A 294 -22.78 4.51 0.57
N GLU A 295 -21.99 4.05 -0.40
CA GLU A 295 -21.01 4.85 -1.15
C GLU A 295 -21.61 5.58 -2.37
N GLY A 296 -22.92 5.43 -2.63
CA GLY A 296 -23.63 6.14 -3.70
C GLY A 296 -23.36 5.63 -5.12
N PHE A 297 -22.92 4.38 -5.28
CA PHE A 297 -22.74 3.76 -6.58
C PHE A 297 -24.09 3.42 -7.25
N PRO A 298 -24.14 3.32 -8.60
CA PRO A 298 -25.34 2.89 -9.31
C PRO A 298 -25.86 1.53 -8.82
N ILE A 299 -27.18 1.44 -8.65
CA ILE A 299 -27.87 0.18 -8.35
C ILE A 299 -27.78 -0.72 -9.59
N LEU A 300 -27.33 -1.95 -9.38
CA LEU A 300 -27.24 -2.97 -10.42
C LEU A 300 -28.32 -4.04 -10.21
N ASP A 301 -29.10 -4.33 -11.25
CA ASP A 301 -30.01 -5.48 -11.24
C ASP A 301 -29.23 -6.75 -11.58
N VAL A 302 -28.88 -7.51 -10.53
CA VAL A 302 -28.12 -8.77 -10.63
C VAL A 302 -28.98 -9.98 -10.29
N ALA A 303 -30.29 -9.81 -10.06
CA ALA A 303 -31.16 -10.87 -9.54
C ALA A 303 -31.25 -12.09 -10.46
N ASN A 304 -31.12 -11.87 -11.77
CA ASN A 304 -31.15 -12.93 -12.78
C ASN A 304 -29.79 -13.59 -13.05
N LEU A 305 -28.71 -13.14 -12.40
CA LEU A 305 -27.36 -13.67 -12.59
C LEU A 305 -27.06 -14.81 -11.60
N LEU A 306 -26.16 -15.70 -11.98
CA LEU A 306 -25.63 -16.70 -11.05
C LEU A 306 -24.74 -16.03 -9.98
N PRO A 307 -24.61 -16.57 -8.75
CA PRO A 307 -23.88 -15.92 -7.66
C PRO A 307 -22.44 -15.46 -8.00
N PRO A 308 -21.62 -16.22 -8.74
CA PRO A 308 -20.29 -15.73 -9.16
C PRO A 308 -20.36 -14.52 -10.11
N GLN A 309 -21.37 -14.46 -10.96
CA GLN A 309 -21.61 -13.34 -11.88
C GLN A 309 -22.15 -12.11 -11.12
N GLN A 310 -23.03 -12.32 -10.13
CA GLN A 310 -23.48 -11.26 -9.22
C GLN A 310 -22.29 -10.63 -8.51
N LEU A 311 -21.42 -11.45 -7.92
CA LEU A 311 -20.22 -11.00 -7.23
C LEU A 311 -19.31 -10.17 -8.16
N ARG A 312 -19.07 -10.66 -9.38
CA ARG A 312 -18.22 -9.95 -10.36
C ARG A 312 -18.82 -8.60 -10.77
N ALA A 313 -20.14 -8.53 -10.93
CA ALA A 313 -20.83 -7.27 -11.26
C ALA A 313 -20.79 -6.28 -10.09
N LEU A 314 -20.96 -6.77 -8.85
CA LEU A 314 -21.00 -5.94 -7.65
C LEU A 314 -19.62 -5.49 -7.17
N TYR A 315 -18.58 -6.29 -7.41
CA TYR A 315 -17.19 -5.98 -7.12
C TYR A 315 -16.44 -5.58 -8.41
N ASP A 316 -16.78 -4.39 -8.91
CA ASP A 316 -16.08 -3.75 -10.01
C ASP A 316 -14.85 -2.96 -9.53
N GLU A 317 -14.14 -2.34 -10.48
CA GLU A 317 -12.97 -1.50 -10.18
C GLU A 317 -13.32 -0.37 -9.22
N ASP A 318 -14.48 0.28 -9.40
CA ASP A 318 -14.89 1.40 -8.58
C ASP A 318 -15.02 1.00 -7.10
N VAL A 319 -15.65 -0.16 -6.86
CA VAL A 319 -15.76 -0.76 -5.52
C VAL A 319 -14.41 -1.20 -4.98
N LEU A 320 -13.51 -1.77 -5.79
CA LEU A 320 -12.15 -2.09 -5.34
C LEU A 320 -11.44 -0.83 -4.81
N TYR A 321 -11.45 0.26 -5.55
CA TYR A 321 -10.78 1.49 -5.13
C TYR A 321 -11.44 2.11 -3.90
N ALA A 322 -12.76 2.09 -3.81
CA ALA A 322 -13.45 2.53 -2.61
C ALA A 322 -13.05 1.66 -1.41
N LEU A 323 -13.06 0.33 -1.53
CA LEU A 323 -12.70 -0.61 -0.46
C LEU A 323 -11.23 -0.55 -0.05
N THR A 324 -10.33 -0.14 -0.95
CA THR A 324 -8.89 -0.13 -0.67
C THR A 324 -8.33 1.26 -0.38
N ASP A 325 -9.03 2.33 -0.73
CA ASP A 325 -8.67 3.69 -0.34
C ASP A 325 -9.27 4.05 1.03
N TYR A 326 -8.66 3.52 2.09
CA TYR A 326 -9.00 3.89 3.47
C TYR A 326 -8.94 5.40 3.73
N GLN A 327 -8.09 6.15 3.02
CA GLN A 327 -7.97 7.59 3.26
C GLN A 327 -9.19 8.36 2.73
N ALA A 328 -9.77 7.91 1.61
CA ALA A 328 -10.96 8.50 0.98
C ALA A 328 -12.27 8.17 1.71
N ARG A 329 -12.40 6.97 2.29
CA ARG A 329 -13.64 6.51 2.96
C ARG A 329 -13.97 7.15 4.30
N LEU A 330 -13.04 7.89 4.89
CA LEU A 330 -13.26 8.46 6.20
C LEU A 330 -14.01 9.78 6.06
N PRO A 331 -15.20 9.92 6.69
CA PRO A 331 -16.07 11.06 6.45
C PRO A 331 -15.37 12.35 6.86
N GLU A 332 -15.48 13.37 5.98
CA GLU A 332 -14.98 14.73 6.22
C GLU A 332 -15.50 15.33 7.54
#